data_AF-A0AB33EG29-F1
#
_entry.id   AF-A0AB33EG29-F1
#
_cell.length_a   1.000
_cell.length_b   1.000
_cell.length_c   1.000
_cell.angle_alpha   90.00
_cell.angle_beta   90.00
_cell.angle_gamma   90.00
#
_symmetry.space_group_name_H-M   'P 1'
#
loop_
_entity.id
_entity.type
_entity.pdbx_description
1 polymer ?
#
loop_
_entity_poly.entity_id
_entity_poly.type
_entity_poly.pdbx_seq_one_letter_code
_entity_poly.pdbx_strand_id
1 'polypeptide(L)'
;MANVIDDKLVLAISSRALFDLSESHKVYLSSGVEAYRQYQIEHEDEILEPGDAFPLVEKLLNLNTRLGRARVEVILVSRNSADTGLRVFNSIHHYGLSISRAAFVGGRSPYPYLKAFGCDLFLSTHAEDVRNALEAGFAAATILSGGASRAASDELRIAFDGDAVLFSDESERVYQSGGLAAFQASEREAAREPLRGGPFKGFLAALNLLQREFPDDACPIRTALVTARSAPAHERVIRTLREWDIRLDESLFLGGLTKSAFLEAFAADVFFDDQAGHCELAREVVATGHVPHGISNEPSL
;
A
#
# COMPACT_ATOMS: atom_id res chain seq x y z
N MET A 1 4.18 19.83 25.48
CA MET A 1 3.92 20.48 24.19
C MET A 1 3.51 19.38 23.23
N ALA A 2 2.23 19.32 22.88
CA ALA A 2 1.71 18.32 21.95
C ALA A 2 2.24 18.68 20.56
N ASN A 3 3.09 17.84 19.99
CA ASN A 3 3.49 18.00 18.59
C ASN A 3 2.24 17.81 17.75
N VAL A 4 1.80 18.89 17.12
CA VAL A 4 0.95 18.87 15.94
C VAL A 4 1.77 18.13 14.89
N ILE A 5 1.61 16.82 14.79
CA ILE A 5 1.93 16.10 13.56
C ILE A 5 0.89 16.63 12.58
N ASP A 6 1.37 17.46 11.67
CA ASP A 6 0.69 18.06 10.54
C ASP A 6 -0.31 17.06 9.91
N ASP A 7 -1.49 17.52 9.51
CA ASP A 7 -2.63 16.75 8.93
C ASP A 7 -2.27 16.15 7.54
N LYS A 8 -1.09 15.56 7.40
CA LYS A 8 -0.52 15.04 6.14
C LYS A 8 -0.73 13.54 6.06
N LEU A 9 -0.96 13.06 4.84
CA LEU A 9 -0.78 11.66 4.50
C LEU A 9 0.71 11.33 4.42
N VAL A 10 1.20 10.45 5.29
CA VAL A 10 2.61 10.06 5.35
C VAL A 10 2.82 8.65 4.79
N LEU A 11 3.53 8.56 3.66
CA LEU A 11 3.97 7.30 3.05
C LEU A 11 5.44 7.04 3.41
N ALA A 12 5.70 5.96 4.14
CA ALA A 12 7.05 5.40 4.26
C ALA A 12 7.31 4.40 3.14
N ILE A 13 8.43 4.51 2.43
CA ILE A 13 8.76 3.61 1.32
C ILE A 13 10.20 3.12 1.38
N SER A 14 10.43 1.84 1.10
CA SER A 14 11.79 1.30 1.00
C SER A 14 12.48 1.61 -0.32
N SER A 15 13.81 1.72 -0.31
CA SER A 15 14.60 2.07 -1.49
C SER A 15 14.32 1.15 -2.69
N ARG A 16 14.12 -0.15 -2.43
CA ARG A 16 13.84 -1.17 -3.46
C ARG A 16 12.42 -1.15 -3.99
N ALA A 17 11.48 -0.57 -3.25
CA ALA A 17 10.13 -0.35 -3.75
C ALA A 17 10.08 0.92 -4.62
N LEU A 18 10.84 1.94 -4.25
CA LEU A 18 10.92 3.20 -4.98
C LEU A 18 11.76 3.10 -6.27
N PHE A 19 12.87 2.37 -6.25
CA PHE A 19 13.79 2.25 -7.38
C PHE A 19 14.17 0.80 -7.65
N ASP A 20 14.51 0.50 -8.91
CA ASP A 20 15.10 -0.79 -9.27
C ASP A 20 16.54 -0.88 -8.73
N LEU A 21 16.73 -1.77 -7.77
CA LEU A 21 18.01 -2.10 -7.15
C LEU A 21 18.35 -3.58 -7.34
N SER A 22 17.80 -4.21 -8.38
CA SER A 22 17.94 -5.65 -8.64
C SER A 22 19.40 -6.06 -8.83
N GLU A 23 20.20 -5.25 -9.53
CA GLU A 23 21.63 -5.53 -9.73
C GLU A 23 22.41 -5.41 -8.43
N SER A 24 22.27 -4.30 -7.70
CA SER A 24 22.91 -4.14 -6.39
C SER A 24 22.48 -5.24 -5.42
N HIS A 25 21.21 -5.65 -5.44
CA HIS A 25 20.74 -6.73 -4.59
C HIS A 25 21.36 -8.09 -4.94
N LYS A 26 21.62 -8.38 -6.23
CA LYS A 26 22.37 -9.57 -6.63
C LYS A 26 23.77 -9.56 -6.05
N VAL A 27 24.48 -8.42 -6.10
CA VAL A 27 25.81 -8.26 -5.49
C VAL A 27 25.77 -8.52 -3.98
N TYR A 28 24.76 -8.02 -3.28
CA TYR A 28 24.56 -8.30 -1.86
C TYR A 28 24.39 -9.81 -1.59
N LEU A 29 23.54 -10.49 -2.36
CA LEU A 29 23.28 -11.91 -2.20
C LEU A 29 24.51 -12.78 -2.53
N SER A 30 25.28 -12.40 -3.55
CA SER A 30 26.45 -13.19 -4.01
C SER A 30 27.72 -12.92 -3.21
N SER A 31 27.90 -11.69 -2.75
CA SER A 31 29.21 -11.18 -2.31
C SER A 31 29.17 -10.45 -0.97
N GLY A 32 28.00 -10.34 -0.35
CA GLY A 32 27.82 -9.82 0.99
C GLY A 32 27.79 -8.29 1.10
N VAL A 33 27.71 -7.82 2.34
CA VAL A 33 27.47 -6.40 2.69
C VAL A 33 28.59 -5.48 2.19
N GLU A 34 29.86 -5.89 2.30
CA GLU A 34 30.99 -5.02 1.93
C GLU A 34 31.10 -4.83 0.42
N ALA A 35 30.93 -5.89 -0.37
CA ALA A 35 30.90 -5.80 -1.83
C ALA A 35 29.70 -4.97 -2.30
N TYR A 36 28.54 -5.15 -1.67
CA TYR A 36 27.37 -4.31 -1.92
C TYR A 36 27.65 -2.83 -1.65
N ARG A 37 28.31 -2.52 -0.52
CA ARG A 37 28.66 -1.15 -0.16
C ARG A 37 29.59 -0.52 -1.20
N GLN A 38 30.65 -1.22 -1.56
CA GLN A 38 31.60 -0.73 -2.56
C GLN A 38 30.92 -0.51 -3.92
N TYR A 39 30.07 -1.44 -4.35
CA TYR A 39 29.28 -1.31 -5.57
C TYR A 39 28.39 -0.06 -5.54
N GLN A 40 27.70 0.20 -4.42
CA GLN A 40 26.85 1.39 -4.28
C GLN A 40 27.63 2.71 -4.35
N ILE A 41 28.86 2.75 -3.81
CA ILE A 41 29.74 3.92 -3.86
C ILE A 41 30.28 4.15 -5.27
N GLU A 42 30.74 3.09 -5.94
CA GLU A 42 31.29 3.18 -7.31
C GLU A 42 30.26 3.66 -8.34
N HIS A 43 28.98 3.35 -8.11
CA HIS A 43 27.87 3.71 -8.99
C HIS A 43 27.01 4.83 -8.36
N GLU A 44 27.55 5.62 -7.43
CA GLU A 44 26.79 6.62 -6.65
C GLU A 44 26.09 7.67 -7.53
N ASP A 45 26.73 8.07 -8.63
CA ASP A 45 26.21 9.06 -9.59
C ASP A 45 25.35 8.42 -10.70
N GLU A 46 25.24 7.10 -10.72
CA GLU A 46 24.39 6.41 -11.68
C GLU A 46 22.93 6.40 -11.20
N ILE A 47 22.07 7.05 -11.99
CA ILE A 47 20.65 7.16 -11.71
C ILE A 47 20.01 5.77 -11.75
N LEU A 48 19.26 5.46 -10.69
CA LEU A 48 18.49 4.22 -10.61
C LEU A 48 17.23 4.34 -11.48
N GLU A 49 16.88 3.25 -12.14
CA GLU A 49 15.63 3.15 -12.87
C GLU A 49 14.42 3.15 -11.90
N PRO A 50 13.25 3.66 -12.33
CA PRO A 50 12.04 3.66 -11.51
C PRO A 50 11.62 2.25 -11.08
N GLY A 51 11.31 2.08 -9.80
CA GLY A 51 10.79 0.82 -9.25
C GLY A 51 9.27 0.68 -9.42
N ASP A 52 8.73 -0.44 -8.93
CA ASP A 52 7.30 -0.78 -9.06
C ASP A 52 6.37 0.25 -8.40
N ALA A 53 6.77 0.84 -7.26
CA ALA A 53 5.97 1.84 -6.55
C ALA A 53 6.31 3.28 -6.91
N PHE A 54 7.25 3.52 -7.84
CA PHE A 54 7.64 4.87 -8.27
C PHE A 54 6.47 5.70 -8.80
N PRO A 55 5.61 5.21 -9.72
CA PRO A 55 4.52 6.03 -10.26
C PRO A 55 3.47 6.38 -9.21
N LEU A 56 3.23 5.47 -8.26
CA LEU A 56 2.35 5.72 -7.11
C LEU A 56 2.90 6.90 -6.28
N VAL A 57 4.21 6.89 -6.00
CA VAL A 57 4.88 7.97 -5.26
C VAL A 57 4.83 9.30 -6.03
N GLU A 58 5.07 9.27 -7.34
CA GLU A 58 4.97 10.45 -8.19
C GLU A 58 3.56 11.06 -8.17
N LYS A 59 2.53 10.24 -8.36
CA LYS A 59 1.12 10.68 -8.31
C LYS A 59 0.72 11.22 -6.94
N LEU A 60 1.15 10.57 -5.86
CA LEU A 60 0.93 11.00 -4.49
C LEU A 60 1.58 12.37 -4.21
N LEU A 61 2.84 12.56 -4.61
CA LEU A 61 3.54 13.84 -4.44
C LEU A 61 2.93 14.93 -5.32
N ASN A 62 2.42 14.60 -6.51
CA ASN A 62 1.75 15.56 -7.39
C ASN A 62 0.45 16.14 -6.79
N LEU A 63 -0.18 15.46 -5.82
CA LEU A 63 -1.31 16.02 -5.08
C LEU A 63 -0.95 17.33 -4.36
N ASN A 64 0.28 17.45 -3.86
CA ASN A 64 0.77 18.68 -3.24
C ASN A 64 0.79 19.85 -4.22
N THR A 65 1.22 19.59 -5.46
CA THR A 65 1.25 20.59 -6.54
C THR A 65 -0.17 21.03 -6.87
N ARG A 66 -1.12 20.10 -6.99
CA ARG A 66 -2.52 20.40 -7.29
C ARG A 66 -3.22 21.19 -6.17
N LEU A 67 -2.87 20.92 -4.91
CA LEU A 67 -3.41 21.64 -3.75
C LEU A 67 -2.69 22.96 -3.47
N GLY A 68 -1.50 23.18 -4.04
CA GLY A 68 -0.64 24.33 -3.74
C GLY A 68 -0.08 24.32 -2.30
N ARG A 69 -0.14 23.19 -1.60
CA ARG A 69 0.34 23.01 -0.22
C ARG A 69 0.75 21.56 0.04
N ALA A 70 1.68 21.35 0.97
CA ALA A 70 2.16 20.01 1.33
C ALA A 70 1.15 19.26 2.21
N ARG A 71 0.40 18.33 1.62
CA ARG A 71 -0.57 17.43 2.28
C ARG A 71 -0.19 15.96 2.20
N VAL A 72 0.75 15.62 1.33
CA VAL A 72 1.35 14.29 1.21
C VAL A 72 2.83 14.41 1.50
N GLU A 73 3.35 13.49 2.30
CA GLU A 73 4.76 13.39 2.60
C GLU A 73 5.25 11.98 2.37
N VAL A 74 6.34 11.85 1.62
CA VAL A 74 6.99 10.58 1.34
C VAL A 74 8.33 10.55 2.05
N ILE A 75 8.57 9.48 2.81
CA ILE A 75 9.77 9.29 3.62
C ILE A 75 10.48 8.04 3.15
N LEU A 76 11.76 8.18 2.81
CA LEU A 76 12.58 7.04 2.42
C LEU A 76 13.02 6.27 3.66
N VAL A 77 12.74 4.98 3.71
CA VAL A 77 13.02 4.15 4.87
C VAL A 77 13.79 2.91 4.43
N SER A 78 15.09 2.85 4.75
CA SER A 78 16.00 1.86 4.18
C SER A 78 16.75 1.06 5.23
N ARG A 79 16.89 -0.24 4.97
CA ARG A 79 17.83 -1.11 5.69
C ARG A 79 19.28 -0.78 5.38
N ASN A 80 19.56 -0.02 4.33
CA ASN A 80 20.91 0.35 3.96
C ASN A 80 21.57 1.26 5.01
N SER A 81 22.89 1.39 4.91
CA SER A 81 23.62 2.45 5.61
C SER A 81 23.36 3.79 4.93
N ALA A 82 23.52 4.90 5.66
CA ALA A 82 23.41 6.24 5.08
C ALA A 82 24.43 6.46 3.95
N ASP A 83 25.62 5.87 4.09
CA ASP A 83 26.72 5.90 3.12
C ASP A 83 26.32 5.33 1.75
N THR A 84 25.55 4.24 1.73
CA THR A 84 25.05 3.63 0.48
C THR A 84 23.73 4.23 0.00
N GLY A 85 23.19 5.18 0.76
CA GLY A 85 21.93 5.88 0.48
C GLY A 85 22.06 7.04 -0.49
N LEU A 86 23.27 7.55 -0.74
CA LEU A 86 23.50 8.69 -1.62
C LEU A 86 23.02 8.44 -3.05
N ARG A 87 23.29 7.27 -3.63
CA ARG A 87 22.76 6.88 -4.95
C ARG A 87 21.24 7.00 -5.06
N VAL A 88 20.53 6.62 -3.98
CA VAL A 88 19.06 6.72 -3.91
C VAL A 88 18.64 8.19 -3.89
N PHE A 89 19.31 9.04 -3.12
CA PHE A 89 19.02 10.47 -3.09
C PHE A 89 19.38 11.20 -4.39
N ASN A 90 20.48 10.84 -5.03
CA ASN A 90 20.85 11.35 -6.35
C ASN A 90 19.74 11.04 -7.37
N SER A 91 19.19 9.82 -7.31
CA SER A 91 18.05 9.43 -8.14
C SER A 91 16.78 10.21 -7.76
N ILE A 92 16.44 10.35 -6.48
CA ILE A 92 15.32 11.19 -6.00
C ILE A 92 15.42 12.61 -6.55
N HIS A 93 16.61 13.21 -6.50
CA HIS A 93 16.88 14.55 -7.01
C HIS A 93 16.76 14.61 -8.53
N HIS A 94 17.31 13.64 -9.26
CA HIS A 94 17.20 13.54 -10.71
C HIS A 94 15.74 13.54 -11.19
N TYR A 95 14.88 12.76 -10.53
CA TYR A 95 13.45 12.69 -10.86
C TYR A 95 12.61 13.82 -10.26
N GLY A 96 13.20 14.74 -9.47
CA GLY A 96 12.47 15.84 -8.85
C GLY A 96 11.45 15.41 -7.79
N LEU A 97 11.61 14.23 -7.20
CA LEU A 97 10.73 13.77 -6.12
C LEU A 97 10.99 14.61 -4.86
N SER A 98 9.94 15.23 -4.31
CA SER A 98 10.02 16.06 -3.10
C SER A 98 10.14 15.22 -1.81
N ILE A 99 11.17 14.38 -1.73
CA ILE A 99 11.49 13.51 -0.59
C ILE A 99 12.69 14.11 0.14
N SER A 100 12.45 14.71 1.31
CA SER A 100 13.49 15.39 2.10
C SER A 100 13.91 14.63 3.36
N ARG A 101 13.15 13.61 3.78
CA ARG A 101 13.39 12.86 5.01
C ARG A 101 13.69 11.41 4.70
N ALA A 102 14.62 10.84 5.47
CA ALA A 102 14.92 9.43 5.39
C ALA A 102 15.37 8.84 6.74
N ALA A 103 15.23 7.51 6.85
CA ALA A 103 15.84 6.71 7.90
C ALA A 103 16.66 5.58 7.29
N PHE A 104 17.95 5.53 7.64
CA PHE A 104 18.88 4.45 7.26
C PHE A 104 19.27 3.68 8.51
N VAL A 105 18.87 2.41 8.60
CA VAL A 105 18.92 1.64 9.86
C VAL A 105 19.99 0.55 9.89
N GLY A 106 20.87 0.48 8.88
CA GLY A 106 22.11 -0.31 8.92
C GLY A 106 21.88 -1.82 9.11
N GLY A 107 20.92 -2.39 8.39
CA GLY A 107 20.60 -3.82 8.32
C GLY A 107 19.43 -4.25 9.21
N ARG A 108 19.06 -3.42 10.19
CA ARG A 108 17.90 -3.68 11.08
C ARG A 108 16.58 -3.42 10.36
N SER A 109 15.48 -3.90 10.94
CA SER A 109 14.16 -3.50 10.46
C SER A 109 13.92 -2.02 10.74
N PRO A 110 13.35 -1.27 9.80
CA PRO A 110 13.08 0.14 10.00
C PRO A 110 11.73 0.43 10.67
N TYR A 111 10.92 -0.60 10.96
CA TYR A 111 9.59 -0.46 11.57
C TYR A 111 9.56 0.47 12.81
N PRO A 112 10.57 0.50 13.72
CA PRO A 112 10.48 1.31 14.94
C PRO A 112 10.33 2.81 14.66
N TYR A 113 10.75 3.27 13.48
CA TYR A 113 10.70 4.68 13.10
C TYR A 113 9.37 5.08 12.47
N LEU A 114 8.55 4.12 11.99
CA LEU A 114 7.26 4.41 11.34
C LEU A 114 6.33 5.20 12.27
N LYS A 115 6.30 4.85 13.56
CA LYS A 115 5.54 5.60 14.58
C LYS A 115 6.01 7.03 14.74
N ALA A 116 7.34 7.23 14.80
CA ALA A 116 7.93 8.55 14.99
C ALA A 116 7.68 9.48 13.78
N PHE A 117 7.54 8.89 12.60
CA PHE A 117 7.18 9.61 11.38
C PHE A 117 5.68 9.84 11.21
N GLY A 118 4.83 9.24 12.04
CA GLY A 118 3.37 9.31 11.85
C GLY A 118 2.92 8.61 10.57
N CYS A 119 3.55 7.50 10.21
CA CYS A 119 3.31 6.76 8.98
C CYS A 119 1.86 6.27 8.86
N ASP A 120 1.19 6.58 7.74
CA ASP A 120 -0.14 6.05 7.40
C ASP A 120 -0.05 4.78 6.56
N LEU A 121 0.96 4.69 5.68
CA LEU A 121 1.20 3.54 4.81
C LEU A 121 2.70 3.25 4.69
N PHE A 122 3.08 1.98 4.85
CA PHE A 122 4.44 1.51 4.61
C PHE A 122 4.50 0.54 3.42
N LEU A 123 5.28 0.89 2.39
CA LEU A 123 5.50 0.05 1.21
C LEU A 123 6.94 -0.46 1.17
N SER A 124 7.11 -1.76 1.01
CA SER A 124 8.43 -2.37 0.92
C SER A 124 8.41 -3.61 0.03
N THR A 125 9.57 -4.01 -0.51
CA THR A 125 9.74 -5.31 -1.15
C THR A 125 10.16 -6.40 -0.16
N HIS A 126 10.31 -6.08 1.13
CA HIS A 126 10.77 -7.00 2.18
C HIS A 126 9.61 -7.46 3.07
N ALA A 127 9.11 -8.67 2.83
CA ALA A 127 7.90 -9.20 3.46
C ALA A 127 7.95 -9.26 5.01
N GLU A 128 9.12 -9.47 5.60
CA GLU A 128 9.27 -9.48 7.06
C GLU A 128 9.10 -8.08 7.67
N ASP A 129 9.58 -7.03 7.01
CA ASP A 129 9.35 -5.65 7.46
C ASP A 129 7.88 -5.29 7.41
N VAL A 130 7.19 -5.76 6.36
CA VAL A 130 5.75 -5.54 6.17
C VAL A 130 4.96 -6.23 7.28
N ARG A 131 5.28 -7.49 7.59
CA ARG A 131 4.66 -8.22 8.72
C ARG A 131 4.87 -7.49 10.04
N ASN A 132 6.11 -7.11 10.35
CA ASN A 132 6.42 -6.37 11.58
C ASN A 132 5.66 -5.02 11.67
N ALA A 133 5.48 -4.33 10.54
CA ALA A 133 4.71 -3.09 10.48
C ALA A 133 3.20 -3.33 10.70
N LEU A 134 2.63 -4.38 10.09
CA LEU A 134 1.23 -4.77 10.28
C LEU A 134 0.95 -5.17 11.73
N GLU A 135 1.81 -5.97 12.35
CA GLU A 135 1.71 -6.35 13.77
C GLU A 135 1.81 -5.14 14.71
N ALA A 136 2.56 -4.11 14.32
CA ALA A 136 2.65 -2.85 15.03
C ALA A 136 1.47 -1.89 14.76
N GLY A 137 0.49 -2.30 13.95
CA GLY A 137 -0.74 -1.55 13.67
C GLY A 137 -0.63 -0.52 12.53
N PHE A 138 0.41 -0.60 11.69
CA PHE A 138 0.53 0.24 10.50
C PHE A 138 -0.08 -0.45 9.28
N ALA A 139 -0.72 0.31 8.38
CA ALA A 139 -1.02 -0.22 7.05
C ALA A 139 0.30 -0.49 6.33
N ALA A 140 0.52 -1.72 5.88
CA ALA A 140 1.72 -2.05 5.14
C ALA A 140 1.49 -3.13 4.09
N ALA A 141 2.24 -3.06 3.00
CA ALA A 141 2.17 -4.03 1.92
C ALA A 141 3.53 -4.36 1.32
N THR A 142 3.69 -5.62 0.92
CA THR A 142 4.82 -6.11 0.15
C THR A 142 4.55 -5.83 -1.32
N ILE A 143 5.31 -4.92 -1.93
CA ILE A 143 5.19 -4.65 -3.36
C ILE A 143 5.75 -5.84 -4.14
N LEU A 144 4.89 -6.42 -4.98
CA LEU A 144 5.24 -7.48 -5.92
C LEU A 144 5.55 -6.86 -7.28
N SER A 145 6.65 -7.29 -7.88
CA SER A 145 7.00 -6.87 -9.24
C SER A 145 6.00 -7.42 -10.25
N GLY A 146 5.44 -6.54 -11.07
CA GLY A 146 4.25 -6.83 -11.88
C GLY A 146 4.01 -5.88 -13.06
N GLY A 147 3.14 -6.30 -13.98
CA GLY A 147 2.91 -5.80 -15.32
C GLY A 147 2.70 -4.29 -15.47
N ALA A 148 3.31 -3.77 -16.53
CA ALA A 148 3.44 -2.36 -16.87
C ALA A 148 2.19 -1.73 -17.53
N SER A 149 1.00 -2.31 -17.36
CA SER A 149 -0.22 -1.71 -17.93
C SER A 149 -0.69 -0.57 -17.03
N ARG A 150 -0.13 0.62 -17.25
CA ARG A 150 -0.48 1.83 -16.53
C ARG A 150 -1.20 2.75 -17.50
N ALA A 151 -2.46 3.07 -17.21
CA ALA A 151 -3.14 4.11 -17.95
C ALA A 151 -2.33 5.41 -17.81
N ALA A 152 -2.06 6.09 -18.93
CA ALA A 152 -1.52 7.45 -18.94
C ALA A 152 -2.60 8.41 -18.41
N SER A 153 -2.81 8.37 -17.10
CA SER A 153 -3.79 9.14 -16.37
C SER A 153 -3.11 9.89 -15.24
N ASP A 154 -3.55 11.11 -15.08
CA ASP A 154 -3.16 12.06 -14.07
C ASP A 154 -3.84 11.81 -12.71
N GLU A 155 -4.79 10.88 -12.66
CA GLU A 155 -5.49 10.44 -11.45
C GLU A 155 -4.68 9.40 -10.70
N LEU A 156 -4.72 9.47 -9.37
CA LEU A 156 -4.28 8.43 -8.44
C LEU A 156 -5.44 7.46 -8.21
N ARG A 157 -5.32 6.22 -8.72
CA ARG A 157 -6.35 5.19 -8.65
C ARG A 157 -5.92 4.03 -7.76
N ILE A 158 -6.51 3.91 -6.57
CA ILE A 158 -6.14 2.90 -5.58
C ILE A 158 -7.29 1.92 -5.38
N ALA A 159 -7.03 0.63 -5.59
CA ALA A 159 -7.98 -0.44 -5.34
C ALA A 159 -7.60 -1.22 -4.07
N PHE A 160 -8.61 -1.64 -3.32
CA PHE A 160 -8.44 -2.41 -2.09
C PHE A 160 -9.33 -3.66 -2.12
N ASP A 161 -8.83 -4.78 -1.64
CA ASP A 161 -9.71 -5.84 -1.16
C ASP A 161 -10.49 -5.39 0.09
N GLY A 162 -11.61 -6.07 0.35
CA GLY A 162 -12.40 -5.87 1.54
C GLY A 162 -11.78 -6.52 2.77
N ASP A 163 -11.91 -7.84 2.88
CA ASP A 163 -11.65 -8.56 4.11
C ASP A 163 -10.15 -8.67 4.38
N ALA A 164 -9.74 -8.61 5.64
CA ALA A 164 -8.33 -8.55 6.07
C ALA A 164 -7.49 -7.37 5.50
N VAL A 165 -8.06 -6.48 4.67
CA VAL A 165 -7.43 -5.24 4.17
C VAL A 165 -8.15 -4.00 4.71
N LEU A 166 -9.34 -3.68 4.20
CA LEU A 166 -10.16 -2.56 4.69
C LEU A 166 -10.95 -2.93 5.94
N PHE A 167 -11.42 -4.18 6.01
CA PHE A 167 -12.18 -4.74 7.12
C PHE A 167 -11.32 -5.76 7.88
N SER A 168 -11.72 -6.10 9.10
CA SER A 168 -11.12 -7.20 9.86
C SER A 168 -11.27 -8.54 9.13
N ASP A 169 -10.53 -9.55 9.56
CA ASP A 169 -10.60 -10.91 9.03
C ASP A 169 -11.73 -11.75 9.66
N GLU A 170 -12.63 -11.13 10.45
CA GLU A 170 -13.69 -11.84 11.19
C GLU A 170 -14.60 -12.64 10.26
N SER A 171 -14.98 -12.06 9.12
CA SER A 171 -15.84 -12.74 8.16
C SER A 171 -15.11 -13.88 7.43
N GLU A 172 -13.80 -13.76 7.19
CA GLU A 172 -12.98 -14.84 6.62
C GLU A 172 -12.85 -16.01 7.62
N ARG A 173 -12.70 -15.73 8.92
CA ARG A 173 -12.69 -16.76 9.97
C ARG A 173 -14.01 -17.54 10.02
N VAL A 174 -15.15 -16.85 9.86
CA VAL A 174 -16.48 -17.52 9.79
C VAL A 174 -16.56 -18.38 8.53
N TYR A 175 -16.06 -17.90 7.40
CA TYR A 175 -16.06 -18.66 6.15
C TYR A 175 -15.19 -19.92 6.24
N GLN A 176 -13.97 -19.83 6.77
CA GLN A 176 -13.08 -20.99 6.92
C GLN A 176 -13.60 -22.03 7.91
N SER A 177 -14.29 -21.61 8.97
CA SER A 177 -14.83 -22.53 9.99
C SER A 177 -16.18 -23.16 9.61
N GLY A 178 -17.07 -22.41 8.94
CA GLY A 178 -18.45 -22.83 8.70
C GLY A 178 -18.90 -22.83 7.22
N GLY A 179 -18.00 -22.47 6.29
CA GLY A 179 -18.29 -22.39 4.87
C GLY A 179 -19.23 -21.24 4.49
N LEU A 180 -19.65 -21.24 3.21
CA LEU A 180 -20.46 -20.18 2.62
C LEU A 180 -21.81 -19.95 3.32
N ALA A 181 -22.46 -21.03 3.78
CA ALA A 181 -23.76 -20.94 4.44
C ALA A 181 -23.67 -20.22 5.81
N ALA A 182 -22.65 -20.54 6.61
CA ALA A 182 -22.41 -19.87 7.90
C ALA A 182 -22.04 -18.41 7.70
N PHE A 183 -21.19 -18.11 6.71
CA PHE A 183 -20.85 -16.75 6.31
C PHE A 183 -22.09 -15.94 5.93
N GLN A 184 -22.95 -16.46 5.05
CA GLN A 184 -24.16 -15.75 4.61
C GLN A 184 -25.17 -15.53 5.74
N ALA A 185 -25.30 -16.49 6.67
CA ALA A 185 -26.15 -16.34 7.84
C ALA A 185 -25.63 -15.24 8.78
N SER A 186 -24.33 -15.29 9.10
CA SER A 186 -23.67 -14.29 9.95
C SER A 186 -23.78 -12.87 9.35
N GLU A 187 -23.56 -12.72 8.04
CA GLU A 187 -23.68 -11.43 7.37
C GLU A 187 -25.11 -10.88 7.35
N ARG A 188 -26.13 -11.75 7.31
CA ARG A 188 -27.54 -11.33 7.40
C ARG A 188 -27.91 -10.89 8.82
N GLU A 189 -27.50 -11.65 9.82
CA GLU A 189 -27.80 -11.38 11.23
C GLU A 189 -27.11 -10.10 11.70
N ALA A 190 -25.83 -9.92 11.31
CA ALA A 190 -25.01 -8.75 11.66
C ALA A 190 -25.11 -7.61 10.63
N ALA A 191 -26.10 -7.61 9.72
CA ALA A 191 -26.16 -6.64 8.62
C ALA A 191 -26.16 -5.17 9.07
N ARG A 192 -26.65 -4.90 10.30
CA ARG A 192 -26.68 -3.54 10.90
C ARG A 192 -25.52 -3.26 11.84
N GLU A 193 -24.65 -4.24 12.08
CA GLU A 193 -23.45 -4.08 12.89
C GLU A 193 -22.26 -3.79 11.96
N PRO A 194 -21.61 -2.64 12.08
CA PRO A 194 -20.46 -2.31 11.24
C PRO A 194 -19.36 -3.36 11.32
N LEU A 195 -18.70 -3.60 10.18
CA LEU A 195 -17.47 -4.38 10.17
C LEU A 195 -16.40 -3.64 10.97
N ARG A 196 -15.54 -4.39 11.65
CA ARG A 196 -14.35 -3.80 12.27
C ARG A 196 -13.37 -3.39 11.19
N GLY A 197 -12.54 -2.39 11.49
CA GLY A 197 -11.52 -1.92 10.56
C GLY A 197 -10.38 -2.91 10.42
N GLY A 198 -9.92 -3.11 9.18
CA GLY A 198 -8.67 -3.78 8.87
C GLY A 198 -7.47 -2.82 8.91
N PRO A 199 -6.26 -3.32 8.59
CA PRO A 199 -5.03 -2.54 8.66
C PRO A 199 -5.05 -1.28 7.77
N PHE A 200 -5.77 -1.31 6.64
CA PHE A 200 -5.80 -0.19 5.69
C PHE A 200 -6.92 0.83 5.96
N LYS A 201 -7.76 0.64 6.99
CA LYS A 201 -8.82 1.61 7.34
C LYS A 201 -8.27 3.01 7.57
N GLY A 202 -7.15 3.13 8.31
CA GLY A 202 -6.54 4.42 8.62
C GLY A 202 -6.05 5.14 7.37
N PHE A 203 -5.36 4.40 6.49
CA PHE A 203 -4.90 4.92 5.20
C PHE A 203 -6.06 5.37 4.30
N LEU A 204 -7.13 4.57 4.20
CA LEU A 204 -8.33 4.95 3.44
C LEU A 204 -9.00 6.22 4.01
N ALA A 205 -9.05 6.36 5.34
CA ALA A 205 -9.55 7.57 5.97
C ALA A 205 -8.69 8.79 5.64
N ALA A 206 -7.35 8.66 5.65
CA ALA A 206 -6.44 9.74 5.26
C ALA A 206 -6.61 10.13 3.79
N LEU A 207 -6.77 9.17 2.88
CA LEU A 207 -7.12 9.44 1.47
C LEU A 207 -8.46 10.16 1.36
N ASN A 208 -9.47 9.77 2.13
CA ASN A 208 -10.78 10.42 2.11
C ASN A 208 -10.70 11.87 2.60
N LEU A 209 -9.86 12.18 3.59
CA LEU A 209 -9.60 13.55 4.02
C LEU A 209 -8.97 14.38 2.89
N LEU A 210 -8.01 13.82 2.15
CA LEU A 210 -7.43 14.48 0.98
C LEU A 210 -8.46 14.69 -0.14
N GLN A 211 -9.32 13.70 -0.41
CA GLN A 211 -10.39 13.83 -1.41
C GLN A 211 -11.31 15.02 -1.12
N ARG A 212 -11.63 15.27 0.16
CA ARG A 212 -12.48 16.40 0.59
C ARG A 212 -11.84 17.77 0.38
N GLU A 213 -10.53 17.85 0.14
CA GLU A 213 -9.85 19.10 -0.18
C GLU A 213 -9.96 19.47 -1.66
N PHE A 214 -10.43 18.56 -2.51
CA PHE A 214 -10.68 18.80 -3.92
C PHE A 214 -12.19 18.98 -4.21
N PRO A 215 -12.55 19.71 -5.28
CA PRO A 215 -13.92 19.70 -5.79
C PRO A 215 -14.35 18.30 -6.23
N ASP A 216 -15.62 17.95 -6.00
CA ASP A 216 -16.17 16.62 -6.31
C ASP A 216 -16.02 16.22 -7.80
N ASP A 217 -16.06 17.18 -8.71
CA ASP A 217 -15.97 16.97 -10.17
C ASP A 217 -14.53 17.01 -10.72
N ALA A 218 -13.54 17.33 -9.87
CA ALA A 218 -12.14 17.48 -10.25
C ALA A 218 -11.17 16.76 -9.30
N CYS A 219 -11.68 15.86 -8.46
CA CYS A 219 -10.87 15.13 -7.50
C CYS A 219 -9.91 14.16 -8.21
N PRO A 220 -8.57 14.30 -8.04
CA PRO A 220 -7.60 13.46 -8.72
C PRO A 220 -7.36 12.12 -8.02
N ILE A 221 -8.10 11.80 -6.95
CA ILE A 221 -7.94 10.56 -6.17
C ILE A 221 -9.20 9.74 -6.36
N ARG A 222 -9.06 8.53 -6.93
CA ARG A 222 -10.15 7.57 -7.06
C ARG A 222 -9.84 6.32 -6.25
N THR A 223 -10.79 5.90 -5.42
CA THR A 223 -10.67 4.70 -4.58
C THR A 223 -11.72 3.66 -4.93
N ALA A 224 -11.31 2.40 -4.99
CA ALA A 224 -12.21 1.29 -5.30
C ALA A 224 -12.12 0.17 -4.27
N LEU A 225 -13.28 -0.36 -3.87
CA LEU A 225 -13.38 -1.66 -3.20
C LEU A 225 -13.55 -2.75 -4.25
N VAL A 226 -12.70 -3.79 -4.22
CA VAL A 226 -12.74 -4.94 -5.14
C VAL A 226 -12.76 -6.23 -4.30
N THR A 227 -13.95 -6.71 -3.98
CA THR A 227 -14.15 -7.79 -3.00
C THR A 227 -14.80 -9.02 -3.59
N ALA A 228 -14.46 -10.20 -3.05
CA ALA A 228 -15.13 -11.46 -3.36
C ALA A 228 -16.56 -11.54 -2.77
N ARG A 229 -16.91 -10.66 -1.83
CA ARG A 229 -18.27 -10.58 -1.28
C ARG A 229 -19.29 -10.37 -2.40
N SER A 230 -20.48 -10.95 -2.22
CA SER A 230 -21.63 -10.80 -3.12
C SER A 230 -22.91 -10.62 -2.33
N ALA A 231 -24.04 -10.37 -3.00
CA ALA A 231 -25.33 -10.32 -2.33
C ALA A 231 -25.61 -11.62 -1.54
N PRO A 232 -26.03 -11.53 -0.27
CA PRO A 232 -26.52 -10.36 0.46
C PRO A 232 -25.49 -9.55 1.27
N ALA A 233 -24.21 -9.96 1.30
CA ALA A 233 -23.18 -9.38 2.17
C ALA A 233 -22.77 -7.92 1.84
N HIS A 234 -23.25 -7.35 0.72
CA HIS A 234 -22.97 -5.97 0.35
C HIS A 234 -23.61 -4.93 1.27
N GLU A 235 -24.75 -5.26 1.90
CA GLU A 235 -25.47 -4.30 2.78
C GLU A 235 -24.59 -3.86 3.95
N ARG A 236 -23.95 -4.81 4.63
CA ARG A 236 -23.11 -4.56 5.80
C ARG A 236 -21.89 -3.70 5.44
N VAL A 237 -21.27 -3.97 4.30
CA VAL A 237 -20.15 -3.18 3.74
C VAL A 237 -20.57 -1.72 3.52
N ILE A 238 -21.70 -1.50 2.84
CA ILE A 238 -22.20 -0.14 2.54
C ILE A 238 -22.52 0.63 3.82
N ARG A 239 -23.16 -0.04 4.80
CA ARG A 239 -23.46 0.58 6.11
C ARG A 239 -22.19 0.93 6.88
N THR A 240 -21.19 0.05 6.84
CA THR A 240 -19.89 0.28 7.50
C THR A 240 -19.20 1.51 6.92
N LEU A 241 -19.07 1.60 5.59
CA LEU A 241 -18.45 2.75 4.93
C LEU A 241 -19.19 4.06 5.23
N ARG A 242 -20.54 4.01 5.26
CA ARG A 242 -21.37 5.16 5.65
C ARG A 242 -21.12 5.59 7.09
N GLU A 243 -21.03 4.65 8.03
CA GLU A 243 -20.76 4.96 9.43
C GLU A 243 -19.36 5.54 9.64
N TRP A 244 -18.38 5.07 8.85
CA TRP A 244 -17.05 5.66 8.85
C TRP A 244 -16.99 7.02 8.14
N ASP A 245 -18.09 7.47 7.53
CA ASP A 245 -18.15 8.65 6.67
C ASP A 245 -17.10 8.60 5.54
N ILE A 246 -16.86 7.41 4.98
CA ILE A 246 -15.90 7.20 3.89
C ILE A 246 -16.67 6.96 2.59
N ARG A 247 -16.32 7.74 1.56
CA ARG A 247 -16.81 7.57 0.19
C ARG A 247 -15.76 6.83 -0.61
N LEU A 248 -16.18 5.76 -1.28
CA LEU A 248 -15.44 5.15 -2.38
C LEU A 248 -16.03 5.60 -3.70
N ASP A 249 -15.20 5.70 -4.73
CA ASP A 249 -15.64 6.02 -6.09
C ASP A 249 -16.29 4.82 -6.76
N GLU A 250 -15.76 3.62 -6.50
CA GLU A 250 -16.28 2.36 -7.02
C GLU A 250 -16.35 1.28 -5.94
N SER A 251 -17.36 0.42 -6.00
CA SER A 251 -17.52 -0.73 -5.10
C SER A 251 -17.98 -1.94 -5.91
N LEU A 252 -17.06 -2.88 -6.08
CA LEU A 252 -17.18 -4.03 -6.97
C LEU A 252 -17.31 -5.32 -6.14
N PHE A 253 -18.50 -5.89 -6.16
CA PHE A 253 -18.88 -7.12 -5.45
C PHE A 253 -18.85 -8.31 -6.42
N LEU A 254 -17.73 -9.02 -6.46
CA LEU A 254 -17.40 -9.92 -7.57
C LEU A 254 -17.99 -11.33 -7.46
N GLY A 255 -18.35 -11.79 -6.26
CA GLY A 255 -18.95 -13.11 -6.06
C GLY A 255 -18.15 -14.28 -6.64
N GLY A 256 -16.81 -14.22 -6.58
CA GLY A 256 -15.92 -15.26 -7.08
C GLY A 256 -15.36 -15.05 -8.49
N LEU A 257 -15.69 -13.94 -9.17
CA LEU A 257 -15.00 -13.55 -10.40
C LEU A 257 -13.55 -13.10 -10.13
N THR A 258 -12.67 -13.32 -11.10
CA THR A 258 -11.26 -12.90 -11.01
C THR A 258 -11.12 -11.38 -11.00
N LYS A 259 -10.35 -10.85 -10.05
CA LYS A 259 -10.18 -9.39 -9.85
C LYS A 259 -9.45 -8.69 -10.99
N SER A 260 -8.51 -9.35 -11.67
CA SER A 260 -7.61 -8.75 -12.66
C SER A 260 -8.35 -7.97 -13.76
N ALA A 261 -9.44 -8.52 -14.32
CA ALA A 261 -10.21 -7.84 -15.36
C ALA A 261 -10.88 -6.54 -14.87
N PHE A 262 -11.28 -6.50 -13.60
CA PHE A 262 -11.88 -5.31 -13.00
C PHE A 262 -10.83 -4.26 -12.63
N LEU A 263 -9.65 -4.70 -12.18
CA LEU A 263 -8.52 -3.82 -11.89
C LEU A 263 -8.02 -3.12 -13.17
N GLU A 264 -7.99 -3.85 -14.29
CA GLU A 264 -7.66 -3.29 -15.60
C GLU A 264 -8.73 -2.30 -16.09
N ALA A 265 -10.02 -2.64 -15.94
CA ALA A 265 -11.12 -1.73 -16.29
C ALA A 265 -11.13 -0.44 -15.45
N PHE A 266 -10.83 -0.55 -14.15
CA PHE A 266 -10.63 0.61 -13.26
C PHE A 266 -9.33 1.37 -13.58
N ALA A 267 -8.39 0.74 -14.30
CA ALA A 267 -7.04 1.23 -14.54
C ALA A 267 -6.35 1.63 -13.21
N ALA A 268 -6.38 0.71 -12.25
CA ALA A 268 -5.74 0.87 -10.96
C ALA A 268 -4.24 1.17 -11.12
N ASP A 269 -3.72 2.11 -10.31
CA ASP A 269 -2.28 2.32 -10.15
C ASP A 269 -1.67 1.31 -9.19
N VAL A 270 -2.43 0.94 -8.16
CA VAL A 270 -2.03 -0.06 -7.18
C VAL A 270 -3.26 -0.80 -6.65
N PHE A 271 -3.08 -2.09 -6.37
CA PHE A 271 -4.06 -2.94 -5.73
C PHE A 271 -3.50 -3.57 -4.46
N PHE A 272 -4.26 -3.54 -3.36
CA PHE A 272 -3.90 -4.18 -2.08
C PHE A 272 -4.82 -5.35 -1.77
N ASP A 273 -4.25 -6.53 -1.54
CA ASP A 273 -4.98 -7.77 -1.25
C ASP A 273 -4.20 -8.60 -0.23
N ASP A 274 -4.91 -9.33 0.62
CA ASP A 274 -4.31 -10.18 1.64
C ASP A 274 -3.94 -11.58 1.13
N GLN A 275 -4.50 -12.01 0.00
CA GLN A 275 -4.30 -13.35 -0.53
C GLN A 275 -3.21 -13.34 -1.59
N ALA A 276 -2.12 -14.07 -1.32
CA ALA A 276 -1.01 -14.23 -2.26
C ALA A 276 -1.47 -14.71 -3.66
N GLY A 277 -2.44 -15.62 -3.72
CA GLY A 277 -2.99 -16.13 -4.99
C GLY A 277 -3.70 -15.04 -5.82
N HIS A 278 -4.48 -14.17 -5.18
CA HIS A 278 -5.06 -13.01 -5.86
C HIS A 278 -3.99 -12.02 -6.29
N CYS A 279 -2.96 -11.82 -5.45
CA CYS A 279 -1.87 -10.91 -5.75
C CYS A 279 -1.07 -11.36 -6.99
N GLU A 280 -0.78 -12.65 -7.12
CA GLU A 280 -0.06 -13.20 -8.28
C GLU A 280 -0.86 -13.06 -9.59
N LEU A 281 -2.19 -13.17 -9.54
CA LEU A 281 -3.04 -12.92 -10.71
C LEU A 281 -3.21 -11.43 -11.03
N ALA A 282 -3.28 -10.58 -10.01
CA ALA A 282 -3.44 -9.14 -10.17
C ALA A 282 -2.15 -8.47 -10.68
N ARG A 283 -0.99 -8.96 -10.23
CA ARG A 283 0.31 -8.39 -10.61
C ARG A 283 0.62 -8.53 -12.10
N GLU A 284 -0.12 -9.32 -12.87
CA GLU A 284 0.03 -9.34 -14.34
C GLU A 284 -0.47 -8.06 -15.00
N VAL A 285 -1.39 -7.33 -14.36
CA VAL A 285 -2.07 -6.16 -14.95
C VAL A 285 -1.91 -4.88 -14.14
N VAL A 286 -1.56 -4.95 -12.84
CA VAL A 286 -1.43 -3.78 -11.96
C VAL A 286 -0.31 -3.96 -10.92
N ALA A 287 0.34 -2.87 -10.50
CA ALA A 287 1.24 -2.92 -9.34
C ALA A 287 0.48 -3.43 -8.11
N THR A 288 1.00 -4.46 -7.46
CA THR A 288 0.23 -5.18 -6.43
C THR A 288 0.98 -5.19 -5.11
N GLY A 289 0.30 -4.77 -4.05
CA GLY A 289 0.78 -4.81 -2.68
C GLY A 289 0.13 -5.95 -1.91
N HIS A 290 0.89 -7.01 -1.63
CA HIS A 290 0.42 -8.10 -0.78
C HIS A 290 0.42 -7.68 0.69
N VAL A 291 -0.73 -7.81 1.35
CA VAL A 291 -0.95 -7.45 2.76
C VAL A 291 -1.00 -8.75 3.59
N PRO A 292 0.12 -9.27 4.11
CA PRO A 292 0.15 -10.56 4.82
C PRO A 292 -0.50 -10.45 6.21
N HIS A 293 -1.82 -10.31 6.24
CA HIS A 293 -2.67 -10.10 7.41
C HIS A 293 -3.86 -11.07 7.36
N GLY A 294 -4.47 -11.32 8.52
CA GLY A 294 -5.63 -12.20 8.67
C GLY A 294 -5.29 -13.69 8.70
N ILE A 295 -6.29 -14.51 9.03
CA ILE A 295 -6.16 -15.95 9.24
C ILE A 295 -5.49 -16.70 8.10
N SER A 296 -5.68 -16.27 6.84
CA SER A 296 -5.06 -16.87 5.65
C SER A 296 -3.54 -16.73 5.59
N ASN A 297 -2.96 -15.84 6.42
CA ASN A 297 -1.54 -15.55 6.49
C ASN A 297 -0.88 -16.01 7.81
N GLU A 298 -1.65 -16.67 8.70
CA GLU A 298 -1.10 -17.25 9.93
C GLU A 298 -0.21 -18.47 9.59
N PRO A 299 0.93 -18.66 10.30
CA PRO A 299 1.74 -19.87 10.13
C PRO A 299 0.89 -21.11 10.40
N SER A 300 0.90 -22.07 9.49
CA SER A 300 0.31 -23.39 9.76
C SER A 300 1.04 -24.04 10.94
N LEU A 301 0.30 -24.23 12.03
CA LEU A 301 0.75 -24.89 13.27
C LEU A 301 1.18 -26.35 13.04
#